data_AF-A0A938LEV6-F1
#
_entry.id   AF-A0A938LEV6-F1
#
_cell.length_a   1.000
_cell.length_b   1.000
_cell.length_c   1.000
_cell.angle_alpha   90.00
_cell.angle_beta   90.00
_cell.angle_gamma   90.00
#
_symmetry.space_group_name_H-M   'P 1'
#
loop_
_entity.id
_entity.type
_entity.pdbx_description
1 polymer ?
#
loop_
_entity_poly.entity_id
_entity_poly.type
_entity_poly.pdbx_seq_one_letter_code
_entity_poly.pdbx_strand_id
1 'polypeptide(L)'
;MASRTSIAWKASEGRPLVNAAGLWTPGTAAYGAPGDEEVSLARAWIRQWADVRRTINPLAHSYALKRAAEQWAGCAIGNGAFIQAARDLGFRFRRVTRRSPNAVFNIGFSRWRRFRRLVERNQWL
;
A
#
# COMPACT_ATOMS: atom_id res chain seq x y z
N MET A 1 -23.42 22.55 1.57
CA MET A 1 -22.53 21.71 0.74
C MET A 1 -21.86 20.65 1.62
N ALA A 2 -22.45 19.45 1.71
CA ALA A 2 -21.91 18.37 2.54
C ALA A 2 -20.91 17.51 1.73
N SER A 3 -19.62 17.80 1.84
CA SER A 3 -18.56 16.87 1.40
C SER A 3 -18.15 16.00 2.58
N ARG A 4 -18.88 14.91 2.82
CA ARG A 4 -18.52 13.92 3.85
C ARG A 4 -19.02 12.52 3.44
N THR A 5 -18.18 11.78 2.73
CA THR A 5 -18.14 10.32 2.90
C THR A 5 -16.74 9.78 2.63
N SER A 6 -15.81 10.12 3.51
CA SER A 6 -14.75 9.17 3.82
C SER A 6 -15.43 7.93 4.37
N ILE A 7 -15.41 6.82 3.63
CA ILE A 7 -15.87 5.53 4.14
C ILE A 7 -14.90 5.16 5.27
N ALA A 8 -15.20 5.62 6.48
CA ALA A 8 -14.58 5.14 7.69
C ALA A 8 -15.03 3.69 7.85
N TRP A 9 -14.21 2.77 7.35
CA TRP A 9 -14.35 1.35 7.69
C TRP A 9 -14.17 1.22 9.20
N LYS A 10 -15.27 1.12 9.93
CA LYS A 10 -15.25 0.66 11.32
C LYS A 10 -14.76 -0.78 11.29
N ALA A 11 -13.68 -1.08 12.01
CA ALA A 11 -13.26 -2.44 12.27
C ALA A 11 -14.45 -3.18 12.89
N SER A 12 -14.98 -4.18 12.21
CA SER A 12 -15.97 -5.08 12.78
C SER A 12 -15.25 -5.93 13.83
N GLU A 13 -15.56 -5.71 15.10
CA GLU A 13 -15.26 -6.59 16.24
C GLU A 13 -13.82 -7.11 16.31
N GLY A 14 -12.90 -6.29 16.82
CA GLY A 14 -11.55 -6.73 17.23
C GLY A 14 -10.61 -7.22 16.12
N ARG A 15 -11.06 -7.30 14.86
CA ARG A 15 -10.25 -7.80 13.74
C ARG A 15 -9.29 -6.73 13.24
N PRO A 16 -8.03 -7.08 12.94
CA PRO A 16 -7.07 -6.13 12.40
C PRO A 16 -7.52 -5.72 10.98
N LEU A 17 -7.40 -4.44 10.67
CA LEU A 17 -7.72 -3.91 9.33
C LEU A 17 -6.80 -4.50 8.24
N VAL A 18 -5.57 -4.84 8.61
CA VAL A 18 -4.50 -5.32 7.74
C VAL A 18 -3.92 -6.60 8.32
N ASN A 19 -3.73 -7.61 7.48
CA ASN A 19 -2.98 -8.84 7.76
C ASN A 19 -1.83 -8.97 6.75
N ALA A 20 -0.97 -9.99 6.87
CA ALA A 20 0.21 -10.17 6.00
C ALA A 20 -0.12 -10.16 4.49
N ALA A 21 -1.30 -10.63 4.09
CA ALA A 21 -1.75 -10.68 2.69
C ALA A 21 -2.36 -9.35 2.18
N GLY A 22 -2.70 -8.41 3.06
CA GLY A 22 -3.24 -7.10 2.69
C GLY A 22 -4.36 -6.63 3.62
N LEU A 23 -5.35 -5.93 3.07
CA LEU A 23 -6.56 -5.59 3.81
C LEU A 23 -7.34 -6.86 4.15
N TRP A 24 -7.81 -6.96 5.40
CA TRP A 24 -8.58 -8.11 5.86
C TRP A 24 -9.80 -8.39 4.96
N THR A 25 -9.98 -9.64 4.57
CA THR A 25 -11.18 -10.19 3.93
C THR A 25 -11.40 -11.61 4.45
N PRO A 26 -12.58 -12.22 4.27
CA PRO A 26 -12.79 -13.63 4.59
C PRO A 26 -11.75 -14.55 3.92
N GLY A 27 -11.34 -14.24 2.68
CA GLY A 27 -10.34 -15.01 1.94
C GLY A 27 -8.90 -14.84 2.44
N THR A 28 -8.62 -13.83 3.26
CA THR A 28 -7.31 -13.64 3.90
C THR A 28 -7.35 -13.85 5.41
N ALA A 29 -8.42 -14.41 5.96
CA ALA A 29 -8.60 -14.52 7.42
C ALA A 29 -7.53 -15.38 8.11
N ALA A 30 -6.93 -16.35 7.40
CA ALA A 30 -5.89 -17.22 7.93
C ALA A 30 -4.50 -16.57 8.03
N TYR A 31 -4.30 -15.39 7.42
CA TYR A 31 -3.01 -14.71 7.45
C TYR A 31 -2.85 -13.95 8.77
N GLY A 32 -1.68 -14.10 9.39
CA GLY A 32 -1.30 -13.37 10.60
C GLY A 32 -1.04 -11.88 10.38
N ALA A 33 -0.47 -11.22 11.38
CA ALA A 33 -0.06 -9.82 11.27
C ALA A 33 1.04 -9.64 10.19
N PRO A 34 1.14 -8.45 9.57
CA PRO A 34 2.31 -8.10 8.75
C PRO A 34 3.61 -8.19 9.56
N GLY A 35 4.70 -8.62 8.93
CA GLY A 35 6.01 -8.67 9.58
C GLY A 35 6.60 -7.27 9.79
N ASP A 36 7.18 -7.01 10.98
CA ASP A 36 7.68 -5.68 11.35
C ASP A 36 8.85 -5.20 10.49
N GLU A 37 9.73 -6.12 10.08
CA GLU A 37 10.86 -5.83 9.18
C GLU A 37 10.36 -5.41 7.79
N GLU A 38 9.41 -6.17 7.23
CA GLU A 38 8.79 -5.85 5.94
C GLU A 38 8.08 -4.48 5.98
N VAL A 39 7.39 -4.17 7.08
CA VAL A 39 6.75 -2.85 7.29
C VAL A 39 7.81 -1.75 7.32
N SER A 40 8.93 -1.99 7.98
CA SER A 40 10.02 -1.02 8.09
C SER A 40 10.68 -0.75 6.72
N LEU A 41 10.93 -1.79 5.93
CA LEU A 41 11.46 -1.67 4.56
C LEU A 41 10.47 -0.93 3.64
N ALA A 42 9.19 -1.30 3.68
CA ALA A 42 8.16 -0.60 2.91
C ALA A 42 8.06 0.88 3.32
N ARG A 43 8.15 1.19 4.61
CA ARG A 43 8.14 2.57 5.13
C ARG A 43 9.33 3.38 4.61
N ALA A 44 10.52 2.79 4.58
CA ALA A 44 11.72 3.42 4.03
C ALA A 44 11.54 3.72 2.54
N TRP A 45 11.04 2.75 1.76
CA TRP A 45 10.74 2.94 0.34
C TRP A 45 9.73 4.07 0.10
N ILE A 46 8.61 4.07 0.84
CA ILE A 46 7.57 5.10 0.69
C ILE A 46 8.13 6.49 0.99
N ARG A 47 8.89 6.66 2.07
CA ARG A 47 9.52 7.95 2.41
C ARG A 47 10.49 8.44 1.34
N GLN A 48 11.20 7.53 0.68
CA GLN A 48 12.18 7.89 -0.33
C GLN A 48 11.53 8.30 -1.66
N TRP A 49 10.45 7.63 -2.05
CA TRP A 49 9.92 7.69 -3.42
C TRP A 49 8.53 8.29 -3.57
N ALA A 50 7.69 8.22 -2.53
CA ALA A 50 6.29 8.60 -2.61
C ALA A 50 6.03 10.01 -2.05
N ASP A 51 5.10 10.71 -2.69
CA ASP A 51 4.56 11.98 -2.22
C ASP A 51 3.05 11.85 -1.97
N VAL A 52 2.54 12.59 -0.99
CA VAL A 52 1.10 12.60 -0.68
C VAL A 52 0.34 13.39 -1.75
N ARG A 53 -0.75 12.82 -2.28
CA ARG A 53 -1.72 13.50 -3.15
C ARG A 53 -3.00 13.88 -2.42
N ARG A 54 -3.67 14.92 -2.92
CA ARG A 54 -4.99 15.35 -2.43
C ARG A 54 -6.12 14.36 -2.74
N THR A 55 -5.97 13.52 -3.75
CA THR A 55 -6.98 12.52 -4.15
C THR A 55 -6.38 11.13 -4.24
N ILE A 56 -7.20 10.09 -4.10
CA ILE A 56 -6.80 8.71 -4.35
C ILE A 56 -6.37 8.58 -5.81
N ASN A 57 -5.20 8.00 -6.03
CA ASN A 57 -4.68 7.69 -7.34
C ASN A 57 -5.06 6.25 -7.70
N PRO A 58 -5.98 6.03 -8.68
CA PRO A 58 -6.42 4.68 -9.03
C PRO A 58 -5.28 3.80 -9.59
N LEU A 59 -4.18 4.40 -10.04
CA LEU A 59 -3.00 3.71 -10.55
C LEU A 59 -2.00 3.32 -9.44
N ALA A 60 -2.15 3.87 -8.22
CA ALA A 60 -1.27 3.58 -7.10
C ALA A 60 -1.73 2.33 -6.34
N HIS A 61 -1.67 1.18 -6.99
CA HIS A 61 -2.19 -0.09 -6.49
C HIS A 61 -1.19 -0.80 -5.57
N SER A 62 -1.62 -1.22 -4.37
CA SER A 62 -0.76 -1.79 -3.32
C SER A 62 0.13 -2.92 -3.81
N TYR A 63 -0.43 -3.82 -4.63
CA TYR A 63 0.32 -4.94 -5.20
C TYR A 63 1.43 -4.49 -6.17
N ALA A 64 1.17 -3.50 -7.03
CA ALA A 64 2.21 -3.00 -7.93
C ALA A 64 3.30 -2.25 -7.15
N LEU A 65 2.88 -1.47 -6.14
CA LEU A 65 3.80 -0.70 -5.32
C LEU A 65 4.67 -1.57 -4.41
N LYS A 66 4.12 -2.64 -3.82
CA LYS A 66 4.92 -3.59 -3.02
C LYS A 66 6.00 -4.24 -3.90
N ARG A 67 5.70 -4.60 -5.14
CA ARG A 67 6.67 -5.20 -6.07
C ARG A 67 7.83 -4.24 -6.36
N ALA A 68 7.53 -2.96 -6.51
CA ALA A 68 8.57 -1.94 -6.65
C ALA A 68 9.41 -1.76 -5.37
N ALA A 69 8.80 -1.89 -4.19
CA ALA A 69 9.50 -1.87 -2.91
C ALA A 69 10.38 -3.11 -2.70
N GLU A 70 9.90 -4.31 -3.06
CA GLU A 70 10.66 -5.57 -3.03
C GLU A 70 11.93 -5.48 -3.86
N GLN A 71 11.81 -4.98 -5.09
CA GLN A 71 12.96 -4.82 -5.99
C GLN A 71 14.00 -3.85 -5.44
N TRP A 72 13.56 -2.75 -4.82
CA TRP A 72 14.46 -1.80 -4.19
C TRP A 72 15.14 -2.39 -2.95
N ALA A 73 14.42 -3.16 -2.14
CA ALA A 73 14.93 -3.77 -0.91
C ALA A 73 15.78 -5.02 -1.16
N GLY A 74 15.66 -5.65 -2.34
CA GLY A 74 16.33 -6.91 -2.66
C GLY A 74 15.74 -8.14 -1.94
N CYS A 75 14.55 -8.02 -1.33
CA CYS A 75 13.89 -9.10 -0.58
C CYS A 75 12.36 -8.99 -0.66
N ALA A 76 11.66 -9.99 -0.12
CA ALA A 76 10.21 -10.05 -0.13
C ALA A 76 9.57 -9.03 0.85
N ILE A 77 8.45 -8.44 0.45
CA ILE A 77 7.64 -7.53 1.26
C ILE A 77 6.17 -7.93 1.07
N GLY A 78 5.50 -8.29 2.17
CA GLY A 78 4.09 -8.61 2.16
C GLY A 78 3.23 -7.43 1.69
N ASN A 79 2.13 -7.73 0.99
CA ASN A 79 1.16 -6.70 0.60
C ASN A 79 0.56 -6.02 1.85
N GLY A 80 0.35 -6.80 2.90
CA GLY A 80 -0.02 -6.33 4.23
C GLY A 80 0.97 -5.32 4.79
N ALA A 81 2.26 -5.67 4.76
CA ALA A 81 3.32 -4.82 5.27
C ALA A 81 3.37 -3.47 4.54
N PHE A 82 3.23 -3.49 3.21
CA PHE A 82 3.16 -2.27 2.42
C PHE A 82 1.94 -1.41 2.79
N ILE A 83 0.75 -2.02 2.90
CA ILE A 83 -0.48 -1.29 3.26
C ILE A 83 -0.37 -0.70 4.67
N GLN A 84 0.15 -1.46 5.62
CA GLN A 84 0.34 -1.01 6.99
C GLN A 84 1.34 0.15 7.04
N ALA A 85 2.48 0.05 6.35
CA ALA A 85 3.47 1.12 6.28
C ALA A 85 2.89 2.41 5.69
N ALA A 86 2.11 2.32 4.60
CA ALA A 86 1.46 3.47 3.99
C ALA A 86 0.43 4.12 4.93
N ARG A 87 -0.36 3.31 5.64
CA ARG A 87 -1.30 3.76 6.66
C ARG A 87 -0.60 4.50 7.80
N ASP A 88 0.49 3.93 8.33
CA ASP A 88 1.26 4.54 9.43
C ASP A 88 1.87 5.88 9.04
N LEU A 89 2.23 6.04 7.76
CA LEU A 89 2.73 7.30 7.20
C LEU A 89 1.61 8.31 6.86
N GLY A 90 0.35 8.01 7.17
CA GLY A 90 -0.78 8.92 6.96
C GLY A 90 -1.33 8.95 5.54
N PHE A 91 -0.94 8.02 4.66
CA PHE A 91 -1.56 7.90 3.34
C PHE A 91 -3.00 7.39 3.48
N ARG A 92 -3.90 8.03 2.75
CA ARG A 92 -5.28 7.58 2.60
C ARG A 92 -5.34 6.49 1.54
N PHE A 93 -6.19 5.51 1.77
CA PHE A 93 -6.39 4.42 0.84
C PHE A 93 -7.86 4.03 0.72
N ARG A 94 -8.17 3.33 -0.36
CA ARG A 94 -9.47 2.70 -0.59
C ARG A 94 -9.23 1.29 -1.10
N ARG A 95 -10.05 0.34 -0.64
CA ARG A 95 -10.03 -1.03 -1.17
C ARG A 95 -10.42 -1.03 -2.66
N VAL A 96 -9.75 -1.86 -3.46
CA VAL A 96 -9.95 -1.93 -4.91
C VAL A 96 -11.35 -2.44 -5.25
N THR A 97 -11.74 -3.58 -4.67
CA THR A 97 -13.10 -4.15 -4.72
C THR A 97 -13.49 -4.68 -3.35
N ARG A 98 -14.79 -4.90 -3.08
CA ARG A 98 -15.28 -5.35 -1.75
C ARG A 98 -14.57 -6.61 -1.20
N ARG A 99 -14.13 -7.52 -2.07
CA ARG A 99 -13.48 -8.78 -1.70
C ARG A 99 -11.96 -8.78 -1.91
N SER A 100 -11.38 -7.72 -2.48
CA SER A 100 -9.95 -7.68 -2.75
C SER A 100 -9.15 -7.34 -1.47
N PRO A 101 -8.02 -8.01 -1.21
CA PRO A 101 -7.09 -7.60 -0.16
C PRO A 101 -6.26 -6.37 -0.56
N ASN A 102 -6.37 -5.91 -1.81
CA ASN A 102 -5.57 -4.81 -2.34
C ASN A 102 -6.21 -3.45 -2.09
N ALA A 103 -5.36 -2.43 -2.03
CA ALA A 103 -5.75 -1.04 -1.85
C ALA A 103 -5.18 -0.15 -2.96
N VAL A 104 -5.86 0.96 -3.23
CA VAL A 104 -5.31 2.10 -3.99
C VAL A 104 -5.09 3.28 -3.05
N PHE A 105 -3.99 3.99 -3.23
CA PHE A 105 -3.55 5.05 -2.32
C PHE A 105 -3.65 6.44 -2.94
N ASN A 106 -3.65 7.48 -2.11
CA ASN A 106 -3.34 8.85 -2.54
C ASN A 106 -1.83 9.08 -2.69
N ILE A 107 -1.12 8.15 -3.33
CA ILE A 107 0.32 8.25 -3.61
C ILE A 107 0.53 8.89 -4.98
N GLY A 108 1.47 9.84 -5.02
CA GLY A 108 2.10 10.36 -6.21
C GLY A 108 3.60 10.06 -6.19
N PHE A 109 4.23 10.30 -7.33
CA PHE A 109 5.67 10.15 -7.49
C PHE A 109 6.18 11.42 -8.15
N SER A 110 6.25 12.56 -7.47
CA SER A 110 6.81 13.76 -8.11
C SER A 110 8.30 13.54 -8.49
N ARG A 111 8.96 12.60 -7.78
CA ARG A 111 10.27 12.02 -8.11
C ARG A 111 10.22 10.98 -9.24
N TRP A 112 9.12 10.91 -10.03
CA TRP A 112 8.90 9.92 -11.09
C TRP A 112 10.03 9.85 -12.08
N ARG A 113 10.70 10.96 -12.45
CA ARG A 113 11.88 10.90 -13.35
C ARG A 113 13.05 10.06 -12.81
N ARG A 114 13.17 9.92 -11.49
CA ARG A 114 14.18 9.10 -10.82
C ARG A 114 13.69 7.66 -10.62
N PHE A 115 12.39 7.49 -10.33
CA PHE A 115 11.72 6.18 -10.27
C PHE A 115 11.64 5.50 -11.65
N ARG A 116 11.24 6.22 -12.71
CA ARG A 116 11.11 5.74 -14.09
C ARG A 116 12.44 5.21 -14.62
N ARG A 117 13.57 5.89 -14.34
CA ARG A 117 14.91 5.37 -14.65
C ARG A 117 15.24 4.04 -13.94
N LEU A 118 14.69 3.82 -12.75
CA LEU A 118 14.87 2.58 -11.98
C LEU A 118 13.98 1.45 -12.51
N VAL A 119 12.77 1.78 -12.97
CA VAL A 119 11.85 0.83 -13.63
C VAL A 119 12.35 0.48 -15.04
N GLU A 120 12.76 1.46 -15.85
CA GLU A 120 13.23 1.28 -17.23
C GLU A 120 14.56 0.49 -17.32
N ARG A 121 15.50 0.67 -16.38
CA ARG A 121 16.74 -0.14 -16.33
C ARG A 121 16.50 -1.62 -16.05
N ASN A 122 15.32 -1.98 -15.52
CA ASN A 122 15.00 -3.36 -15.13
C ASN A 122 13.94 -4.00 -16.03
N GLN A 123 13.61 -3.42 -17.20
CA GLN A 123 12.68 -3.93 -18.22
C GLN A 123 11.33 -4.44 -17.65
N TRP A 124 10.42 -3.53 -17.30
CA TRP A 124 9.07 -3.87 -16.82
C TRP A 124 7.95 -3.23 -17.66
N LEU A 125 7.93 -3.53 -18.97
CA LEU A 125 6.71 -3.49 -19.81
C LEU A 125 6.55 -4.85 -20.49
#